data_AF-A0A965IGP0-F1
#
_entry.id   AF-A0A965IGP0-F1
#
_cell.length_a   1.000
_cell.length_b   1.000
_cell.length_c   1.000
_cell.angle_alpha   90.00
_cell.angle_beta   90.00
_cell.angle_gamma   90.00
#
_symmetry.space_group_name_H-M   'P 1'
#
loop_
_entity.id
_entity.type
_entity.pdbx_description
1 polymer ?
#
loop_
_entity_poly.entity_id
_entity_poly.type
_entity_poly.pdbx_seq_one_letter_code
_entity_poly.pdbx_strand_id
1 'polypeptide(L)' 'MKNIYQQHGYESRAAYLQDLADEHGVDIQVVLMLADLMGPTEDFDGLVCELEDYVYLYG' A
#
# COMPACT_ATOMS: atom_id res chain seq x y z
N MET A 1 9.39 -18.48 -10.05
CA MET A 1 9.45 -17.11 -10.60
C MET A 1 8.97 -16.17 -9.50
N LYS A 2 9.67 -15.06 -9.23
CA LYS A 2 9.25 -14.10 -8.18
C LYS A 2 8.15 -13.19 -8.73
N ASN A 3 7.09 -12.98 -7.95
CA ASN A 3 6.08 -11.95 -8.29
C ASN A 3 6.64 -10.53 -8.05
N ILE A 4 5.91 -9.50 -8.46
CA ILE A 4 6.35 -8.09 -8.37
C ILE A 4 6.72 -7.69 -6.93
N TYR A 5 5.93 -8.11 -5.93
CA TYR A 5 6.21 -7.85 -4.51
C TYR A 5 7.52 -8.49 -4.04
N GLN A 6 7.77 -9.74 -4.44
CA GLN A 6 9.00 -10.47 -4.14
C GLN A 6 10.22 -9.93 -4.89
N GLN A 7 10.02 -9.26 -6.03
CA GLN A 7 11.08 -8.53 -6.74
C GLN A 7 11.46 -7.24 -5.98
N HIS A 8 10.49 -6.62 -5.31
CA HIS A 8 10.69 -5.44 -4.45
C HIS A 8 11.11 -5.79 -3.01
N GLY A 9 11.30 -7.08 -2.70
CA GLY A 9 11.82 -7.53 -1.40
C GLY A 9 10.76 -7.94 -0.37
N TYR A 10 9.47 -7.85 -0.72
CA TYR A 10 8.37 -8.24 0.16
C TYR A 10 8.05 -9.73 0.06
N GLU A 11 7.64 -10.33 1.17
CA GLU A 11 7.22 -11.74 1.20
C GLU A 11 5.95 -11.97 0.35
N SER A 12 5.01 -11.02 0.40
CA SER A 12 3.70 -11.06 -0.26
C SER A 12 3.13 -9.65 -0.47
N ARG A 13 2.01 -9.55 -1.21
CA ARG A 13 1.21 -8.31 -1.28
C ARG A 13 0.79 -7.82 0.11
N ALA A 14 0.36 -8.73 0.97
CA ALA A 14 -0.08 -8.36 2.32
C ALA A 14 1.07 -7.77 3.15
N ALA A 15 2.29 -8.32 3.01
CA ALA A 15 3.47 -7.76 3.68
C ALA A 15 3.77 -6.33 3.18
N TYR A 16 3.65 -6.09 1.87
CA TYR A 16 3.82 -4.76 1.30
C TYR A 16 2.75 -3.76 1.80
N LEU A 17 1.48 -4.14 1.80
CA LEU A 17 0.39 -3.27 2.28
C LEU A 17 0.51 -2.98 3.79
N GLN A 18 1.02 -3.92 4.59
CA GLN A 18 1.32 -3.67 5.99
C GLN A 18 2.47 -2.68 6.16
N ASP A 19 3.53 -2.82 5.36
CA ASP A 19 4.68 -1.90 5.40
C ASP A 19 4.26 -0.47 5.05
N LEU A 20 3.37 -0.29 4.05
CA LEU A 20 2.78 1.03 3.76
C LEU A 20 1.99 1.61 4.94
N ALA A 21 1.22 0.78 5.66
CA ALA A 21 0.50 1.26 6.84
C ALA A 21 1.45 1.76 7.92
N ASP A 22 2.53 1.00 8.17
CA ASP A 22 3.54 1.31 9.18
C ASP A 22 4.37 2.56 8.79
N GLU A 23 4.75 2.69 7.51
CA GLU A 23 5.52 3.83 6.98
C GLU A 23 4.74 5.14 7.04
N HIS A 24 3.47 5.11 6.64
CA HIS A 24 2.61 6.29 6.59
C HIS A 24 1.90 6.58 7.93
N GLY A 25 2.02 5.69 8.93
CA GLY A 25 1.40 5.86 10.24
C GLY A 25 -0.13 5.80 10.21
N VAL A 26 -0.70 5.04 9.26
CA VAL A 26 -2.15 4.91 9.06
C VAL A 26 -2.65 3.53 9.47
N ASP A 27 -3.95 3.42 9.76
CA ASP A 27 -4.57 2.13 10.02
C ASP A 27 -4.53 1.26 8.76
N ILE A 28 -4.12 0.00 8.91
CA ILE A 28 -4.08 -0.99 7.82
C ILE A 28 -5.43 -1.13 7.09
N GLN A 29 -6.56 -0.87 7.76
CA GLN A 29 -7.88 -0.88 7.13
C GLN A 29 -8.02 0.22 6.06
N VAL A 30 -7.36 1.37 6.22
CA VAL A 30 -7.36 2.44 5.22
C VAL A 30 -6.57 1.99 3.99
N VAL A 31 -5.37 1.43 4.19
CA VAL A 31 -4.54 0.91 3.11
C VAL A 31 -5.26 -0.19 2.33
N LEU A 32 -5.86 -1.15 3.02
CA LEU A 32 -6.60 -2.24 2.39
C LEU A 32 -7.82 -1.74 1.60
N MET A 33 -8.54 -0.73 2.12
CA MET A 33 -9.69 -0.14 1.45
C MET A 33 -9.29 0.56 0.15
N LEU A 34 -8.23 1.37 0.16
CA LEU A 34 -7.72 2.02 -1.05
C LEU A 34 -7.14 0.99 -2.05
N ALA A 35 -6.39 0.01 -1.55
CA ALA A 35 -5.80 -1.05 -2.38
C ALA A 35 -6.83 -1.98 -3.02
N ASP A 36 -8.00 -2.17 -2.40
CA ASP A 36 -9.14 -2.89 -2.97
C ASP A 36 -9.87 -2.05 -4.03
N LEU A 37 -10.02 -0.73 -3.78
CA LEU A 37 -10.64 0.20 -4.71
C LEU A 37 -9.85 0.36 -6.02
N MET A 38 -8.53 0.49 -5.92
CA MET A 38 -7.64 0.75 -7.07
C MET A 38 -7.18 -0.53 -7.76
N GLY A 39 -7.08 -1.62 -6.99
CA GLY A 39 -6.58 -2.90 -7.45
C GLY A 39 -5.05 -3.02 -7.43
N PRO A 40 -4.52 -4.25 -7.54
CA PRO A 40 -3.11 -4.56 -7.30
C PRO A 40 -2.13 -3.98 -8.32
N THR A 41 -2.61 -3.45 -9.46
CA THR A 41 -1.74 -2.81 -10.46
C THR A 41 -1.23 -1.45 -10.00
N GLU A 42 -1.96 -0.78 -9.11
CA GLU A 42 -1.66 0.57 -8.61
C GLU A 42 -0.90 0.54 -7.28
N ASP A 43 -0.63 -0.65 -6.72
CA ASP A 43 -0.07 -0.80 -5.37
C ASP A 43 1.25 -0.03 -5.16
N PHE A 44 2.10 0.08 -6.19
CA PHE A 44 3.45 0.66 -6.10
C PHE A 44 3.55 2.12 -6.55
N ASP A 45 2.48 2.69 -7.07
CA ASP A 45 2.42 4.07 -7.54
C ASP A 45 1.15 4.77 -7.05
N GLY A 46 0.00 4.47 -7.65
CA GLY A 46 -1.27 5.13 -7.36
C GLY A 46 -1.67 5.03 -5.89
N LEU A 47 -1.54 3.85 -5.28
CA LEU A 47 -1.87 3.64 -3.87
C LEU A 47 -0.99 4.48 -2.95
N VAL A 48 0.31 4.63 -3.27
CA VAL A 48 1.25 5.43 -2.48
C VAL A 48 0.84 6.90 -2.54
N CYS A 49 0.54 7.42 -3.72
CA CYS A 49 0.05 8.80 -3.89
C CYS A 49 -1.25 9.05 -3.10
N GLU A 50 -2.22 8.14 -3.18
CA GLU A 50 -3.50 8.29 -2.47
C GLU A 50 -3.33 8.21 -0.94
N LEU A 51 -2.39 7.41 -0.44
CA LEU A 51 -2.06 7.37 0.99
C LEU A 51 -1.40 8.66 1.47
N GLU A 52 -0.50 9.24 0.68
CA GLU A 52 0.10 10.55 0.98
C GLU A 52 -0.96 11.66 1.06
N ASP A 53 -1.90 11.67 0.10
CA ASP A 53 -3.02 12.61 0.11
C ASP A 53 -3.96 12.38 1.31
N TYR A 54 -4.25 11.12 1.65
CA TYR A 54 -5.04 10.78 2.84
C TYR A 54 -4.37 11.28 4.12
N VAL A 55 -3.07 11.03 4.29
CA VAL A 55 -2.30 11.49 5.46
C VAL A 55 -2.26 13.00 5.51
N TYR A 56 -2.07 13.68 4.38
CA TYR A 56 -2.08 15.15 4.34
C TYR A 56 -3.43 15.76 4.78
N LEU A 57 -4.55 15.09 4.48
CA LEU A 57 -5.89 15.58 4.81
C LEU A 57 -6.38 15.20 6.22
N TYR A 58 -5.93 14.07 6.75
CA TYR A 58 -6.51 13.45 7.95
C TYR A 58 -5.51 13.06 9.05
N GLY A 59 -4.20 13.14 8.79
CA GLY A 59 -3.12 12.90 9.76
C GLY A 59 -2.77 14.13 10.58
#